data_AF-A0A094LZR9-F1
#
_entry.id   AF-A0A094LZR9-F1
#
_cell.length_a   1.000
_cell.length_b   1.000
_cell.length_c   1.000
_cell.angle_alpha   90.00
_cell.angle_beta   90.00
_cell.angle_gamma   90.00
#
_symmetry.space_group_name_H-M   'P 1'
#
loop_
_entity.id
_entity.type
_entity.pdbx_description
1 polymer ?
#
loop_
_entity_poly.entity_id
_entity_poly.type
_entity_poly.pdbx_seq_one_letter_code
_entity_poly.pdbx_strand_id
1 'polypeptide(L)'
;AGCKVCFVALLQSFSHYNVVAQKLGVNLTAARERGQLVFLEGLRSCLDLLFGEEEEQSGEPSPLQFISKSASDLKALFGFVRTALTPPGSGSWKGPVLLVDDLGVLLSLGATPVAVLDFIHYCRATVCSQLKGNIVVLVHSNEDSEDEENELVVNSLCHHSDLILWVEGLATGFCKDVHGEV
;
A
#
# COMPACT_ATOMS: atom_id res chain seq x y z
N ALA A 1 -14.97 -3.05 13.26
CA ALA A 1 -14.82 -3.68 11.93
C ALA A 1 -14.35 -5.12 12.12
N GLY A 2 -14.92 -6.08 11.37
CA GLY A 2 -14.61 -7.52 11.46
C GLY A 2 -13.84 -8.07 10.24
N CYS A 3 -13.00 -7.23 9.63
CA CYS A 3 -12.17 -7.58 8.47
C CYS A 3 -10.68 -7.61 8.83
N LYS A 4 -9.91 -8.42 8.07
CA LYS A 4 -8.43 -8.37 8.07
C LYS A 4 -7.98 -7.16 7.28
N VAL A 5 -6.95 -6.48 7.74
CA VAL A 5 -6.33 -5.38 7.01
C VAL A 5 -4.85 -5.69 6.83
N CYS A 6 -4.39 -5.64 5.59
CA CYS A 6 -2.97 -5.53 5.26
C CYS A 6 -2.75 -4.08 4.83
N PHE A 7 -1.96 -3.35 5.62
CA PHE A 7 -1.61 -1.98 5.31
C PHE A 7 -0.14 -1.93 4.88
N VAL A 8 0.06 -1.68 3.60
CA VAL A 8 1.35 -1.39 2.97
C VAL A 8 1.55 0.12 3.04
N ALA A 9 2.21 0.58 4.09
CA ALA A 9 2.51 1.99 4.30
C ALA A 9 3.92 2.29 3.78
N LEU A 10 4.01 2.80 2.55
CA LEU A 10 5.23 3.08 1.83
C LEU A 10 5.85 4.41 2.24
N LEU A 11 5.05 5.38 2.70
CA LEU A 11 5.51 6.75 2.94
C LEU A 11 5.61 7.12 4.43
N GLN A 12 4.65 6.72 5.26
CA GLN A 12 4.60 7.12 6.67
C GLN A 12 4.76 5.94 7.65
N SER A 13 5.31 6.22 8.82
CA SER A 13 5.55 5.21 9.87
C SER A 13 4.25 4.72 10.51
N PHE A 14 4.32 3.56 11.17
CA PHE A 14 3.21 3.07 11.99
C PHE A 14 2.83 4.09 13.08
N SER A 15 3.81 4.76 13.69
CA SER A 15 3.56 5.77 14.72
C SER A 15 2.73 6.94 14.18
N HIS A 16 3.02 7.40 12.97
CA HIS A 16 2.24 8.47 12.32
C HIS A 16 0.78 8.04 12.17
N TYR A 17 0.53 6.89 11.53
CA TYR A 17 -0.82 6.39 11.32
C TYR A 17 -1.54 6.06 12.62
N ASN A 18 -0.84 5.56 13.65
CA ASN A 18 -1.44 5.26 14.94
C ASN A 18 -1.93 6.53 15.64
N VAL A 19 -1.18 7.63 15.58
CA VAL A 19 -1.63 8.93 16.13
C VAL A 19 -2.86 9.46 15.37
N VAL A 20 -2.86 9.38 14.04
CA VAL A 20 -4.01 9.81 13.22
C VAL A 20 -5.25 8.95 13.52
N ALA A 21 -5.10 7.62 13.51
CA ALA A 21 -6.17 6.68 13.78
C ALA A 21 -6.76 6.84 15.19
N GLN A 22 -5.92 7.08 16.21
CA GLN A 22 -6.39 7.31 17.57
C GLN A 22 -7.28 8.54 17.68
N LYS A 23 -6.97 9.62 16.95
CA LYS A 23 -7.83 10.82 16.87
C LYS A 23 -9.20 10.52 16.24
N LEU A 24 -9.28 9.49 15.40
CA LEU A 24 -10.52 8.99 14.79
C LEU A 24 -11.18 7.87 15.62
N GLY A 25 -10.70 7.61 16.84
CA GLY A 25 -11.25 6.58 17.73
C GLY A 25 -10.83 5.15 17.39
N VAL A 26 -9.78 4.95 16.59
CA VAL A 26 -9.26 3.64 16.17
C VAL A 26 -7.90 3.37 16.83
N ASN A 27 -7.76 2.21 17.48
CA ASN A 27 -6.50 1.76 18.08
C ASN A 27 -5.79 0.73 17.20
N LEU A 28 -4.78 1.16 16.44
CA LEU A 28 -4.04 0.30 15.52
C LEU A 28 -3.17 -0.73 16.25
N THR A 29 -2.59 -0.37 17.40
CA THR A 29 -1.80 -1.29 18.23
C THR A 29 -2.66 -2.48 18.65
N ALA A 30 -3.85 -2.22 19.21
CA ALA A 30 -4.78 -3.27 19.61
C ALA A 30 -5.28 -4.10 18.41
N ALA A 31 -5.45 -3.48 17.23
CA ALA A 31 -5.77 -4.21 16.01
C ALA A 31 -4.64 -5.16 15.60
N ARG A 32 -3.38 -4.71 15.67
CA ARG A 32 -2.19 -5.52 15.37
C ARG A 32 -2.03 -6.69 16.35
N GLU A 33 -2.20 -6.44 17.65
CA GLU A 33 -2.12 -7.47 18.70
C GLU A 33 -3.17 -8.57 18.54
N ARG A 34 -4.38 -8.23 18.05
CA ARG A 34 -5.42 -9.21 17.71
C ARG A 34 -5.20 -9.90 16.35
N GLY A 35 -4.10 -9.59 15.66
CA GLY A 35 -3.80 -10.06 14.30
C GLY A 35 -4.64 -9.42 13.20
N GLN A 36 -5.40 -8.37 13.53
CA GLN A 36 -6.33 -7.66 12.62
C GLN A 36 -5.66 -6.82 11.59
N LEU A 37 -4.57 -6.20 12.00
CA LEU A 37 -3.77 -5.38 11.16
C LEU A 37 -2.42 -6.06 10.98
N VAL A 38 -2.08 -6.38 9.74
CA VAL A 38 -0.70 -6.60 9.30
C VAL A 38 -0.22 -5.30 8.69
N PHE A 39 0.88 -4.75 9.20
CA PHE A 39 1.38 -3.45 8.79
C PHE A 39 2.82 -3.59 8.28
N LEU A 40 3.06 -3.16 7.04
CA LEU A 40 4.39 -3.04 6.45
C LEU A 40 4.84 -1.58 6.53
N GLU A 41 5.94 -1.32 7.23
CA GLU A 41 6.61 -0.01 7.24
C GLU A 41 7.62 0.02 6.08
N GLY A 42 7.21 0.54 4.93
CA GLY A 42 7.98 0.54 3.68
C GLY A 42 9.33 1.24 3.82
N LEU A 43 9.35 2.53 4.18
CA LEU A 43 10.60 3.27 4.35
C LEU A 43 11.57 2.60 5.34
N ARG A 44 11.05 2.08 6.46
CA ARG A 44 11.89 1.37 7.44
C ARG A 44 12.46 0.10 6.82
N SER A 45 11.63 -0.70 6.15
CA SER A 45 12.07 -1.90 5.46
C SER A 45 13.07 -1.61 4.34
N CYS A 46 12.97 -0.46 3.65
CA CYS A 46 13.97 -0.01 2.68
C CYS A 46 15.32 0.27 3.36
N LEU A 47 15.31 1.02 4.47
CA LEU A 47 16.53 1.37 5.21
C LEU A 47 17.21 0.12 5.77
N ASP A 48 16.44 -0.80 6.36
CA ASP A 48 16.95 -2.06 6.89
C ASP A 48 17.58 -2.93 5.77
N LEU A 49 17.05 -2.89 4.55
CA LEU A 49 17.64 -3.61 3.40
C LEU A 49 18.92 -2.96 2.85
N LEU A 50 19.00 -1.63 2.87
CA LEU A 50 20.14 -0.89 2.30
C LEU A 50 21.30 -0.75 3.28
N PHE A 51 21.00 -0.67 4.58
CA PHE A 51 21.97 -0.34 5.63
C PHE A 51 21.99 -1.34 6.79
N GLY A 52 21.08 -2.30 6.82
CA GLY A 52 21.05 -3.33 7.87
C GLY A 52 22.23 -4.27 7.75
N GLU A 53 22.71 -4.74 8.90
CA GLU A 53 23.60 -5.89 8.95
C GLU A 53 22.79 -7.12 8.50
N GLU A 54 23.38 -8.00 7.69
CA GLU A 54 22.76 -9.26 7.25
C GLU A 54 22.51 -10.16 8.47
N GLU A 55 21.47 -9.89 9.25
CA GLU A 55 21.01 -10.83 10.26
C GLU A 55 20.34 -11.99 9.51
N GLU A 56 20.83 -13.20 9.79
CA GLU A 56 20.31 -14.48 9.30
C GLU A 56 18.88 -14.72 9.81
N GLN A 57 17.90 -13.94 9.36
CA GLN A 57 16.50 -14.10 9.74
C GLN A 57 15.75 -14.74 8.59
N SER A 58 15.22 -15.94 8.87
CA SER A 58 14.20 -16.73 8.14
C SER A 58 14.22 -16.61 6.61
N GLY A 59 14.45 -17.72 5.89
CA GLY A 59 14.56 -17.76 4.41
C GLY A 59 13.38 -17.24 3.56
N GLU A 60 12.44 -16.47 4.11
CA GLU A 60 11.46 -15.70 3.36
C GLU A 60 12.07 -14.39 2.82
N PRO A 61 11.82 -14.05 1.55
CA PRO A 61 12.33 -12.83 0.95
C PRO A 61 11.68 -11.59 1.56
N SER A 62 12.48 -10.54 1.80
CA SER A 62 11.94 -9.24 2.20
C SER A 62 10.93 -8.72 1.16
N PRO A 63 9.78 -8.14 1.57
CA PRO A 63 8.78 -7.62 0.64
C PRO A 63 9.35 -6.62 -0.37
N LEU A 64 10.38 -5.85 0.03
CA LEU A 64 11.03 -4.82 -0.81
C LEU A 64 12.38 -5.27 -1.36
N GLN A 65 12.63 -6.58 -1.47
CA GLN A 65 13.91 -7.11 -1.98
C GLN A 65 14.27 -6.68 -3.42
N PHE A 66 13.31 -6.13 -4.19
CA PHE A 66 13.54 -5.58 -5.53
C PHE A 66 14.48 -4.37 -5.51
N ILE A 67 14.65 -3.72 -4.34
CA ILE A 67 15.55 -2.58 -4.18
C ILE A 67 17.02 -3.02 -4.18
N SER A 68 17.33 -4.16 -3.56
CA SER A 68 18.71 -4.62 -3.38
C SER A 68 19.17 -5.66 -4.39
N LYS A 69 18.23 -6.45 -4.93
CA LYS A 69 18.51 -7.47 -5.96
C LYS A 69 18.07 -6.94 -7.31
N SER A 70 18.74 -7.36 -8.38
CA SER A 70 18.37 -7.08 -9.79
C SER A 70 17.00 -7.66 -10.22
N ALA A 71 16.15 -8.01 -9.26
CA ALA A 71 14.78 -8.42 -9.51
C ALA A 71 13.99 -7.18 -9.91
N SER A 72 13.52 -7.16 -11.16
CA SER A 72 12.65 -6.10 -11.67
C SER A 72 11.19 -6.28 -11.28
N ASP A 73 10.86 -7.31 -10.48
CA ASP A 73 9.49 -7.68 -10.13
C ASP A 73 9.14 -7.42 -8.65
N LEU A 74 7.84 -7.23 -8.39
CA LEU A 74 7.28 -6.99 -7.06
C LEU A 74 6.67 -8.28 -6.45
N LYS A 75 7.17 -9.46 -6.85
CA LYS A 75 6.59 -10.75 -6.44
C LYS A 75 6.71 -11.00 -4.94
N ALA A 76 7.79 -10.53 -4.30
CA ALA A 76 7.94 -10.65 -2.85
C ALA A 76 6.93 -9.79 -2.09
N LEU A 77 6.71 -8.55 -2.54
CA LEU A 77 5.69 -7.66 -1.98
C LEU A 77 4.29 -8.27 -2.14
N PHE A 78 3.98 -8.81 -3.33
CA PHE A 78 2.74 -9.56 -3.54
C PHE A 78 2.64 -10.79 -2.62
N GLY A 79 3.73 -11.55 -2.48
CA GLY A 79 3.82 -12.71 -1.60
C GLY A 79 3.49 -12.35 -0.15
N PHE A 80 4.05 -11.25 0.34
CA PHE A 80 3.74 -10.67 1.65
C PHE A 80 2.25 -10.35 1.78
N VAL A 81 1.67 -9.59 0.83
CA VAL A 81 0.25 -9.22 0.86
C VAL A 81 -0.65 -10.46 0.87
N ARG A 82 -0.35 -11.45 0.03
CA ARG A 82 -1.10 -12.70 -0.05
C ARG A 82 -1.05 -13.45 1.29
N THR A 83 0.14 -13.62 1.88
CA THR A 83 0.30 -14.29 3.18
C THR A 83 -0.43 -13.51 4.28
N ALA A 84 -0.31 -12.18 4.28
CA ALA A 84 -0.95 -11.31 5.26
C ALA A 84 -2.49 -11.41 5.22
N LEU A 85 -3.09 -11.51 4.04
CA LEU A 85 -4.55 -11.52 3.89
C LEU A 85 -5.17 -12.92 3.83
N THR A 86 -4.38 -13.96 3.60
CA THR A 86 -4.87 -15.34 3.62
C THR A 86 -5.25 -15.72 5.06
N PRO A 87 -6.48 -16.20 5.32
CA PRO A 87 -6.89 -16.61 6.64
C PRO A 87 -6.16 -17.91 7.04
N PRO A 88 -5.61 -18.01 8.26
CA PRO A 88 -4.94 -19.23 8.72
C PRO A 88 -5.91 -20.40 9.05
N GLY A 89 -7.23 -20.22 8.86
CA GLY A 89 -8.26 -21.21 9.16
C GLY A 89 -9.68 -20.77 8.74
N SER A 90 -10.69 -21.59 9.03
CA SER A 90 -12.08 -21.47 8.53
C SER A 90 -12.93 -20.35 9.14
N GLY A 91 -12.38 -19.49 10.01
CA GLY A 91 -13.17 -18.44 10.63
C GLY A 91 -12.36 -17.33 11.25
N SER A 92 -12.57 -16.10 10.77
CA SER A 92 -12.99 -15.00 11.64
C SER A 92 -13.42 -13.80 10.78
N TRP A 93 -12.64 -13.46 9.75
CA TRP A 93 -12.82 -12.19 9.04
C TRP A 93 -13.24 -12.36 7.60
N LYS A 94 -14.32 -11.67 7.23
CA LYS A 94 -14.87 -11.64 5.87
C LYS A 94 -14.47 -10.33 5.22
N GLY A 95 -14.19 -10.38 3.92
CA GLY A 95 -13.82 -9.21 3.12
C GLY A 95 -12.53 -8.55 3.61
N PRO A 96 -11.37 -9.20 3.45
CA PRO A 96 -10.08 -8.57 3.78
C PRO A 96 -9.86 -7.30 2.97
N VAL A 97 -9.10 -6.37 3.52
CA VAL A 97 -8.78 -5.09 2.87
C VAL A 97 -7.27 -4.96 2.72
N LEU A 98 -6.83 -4.66 1.50
CA LEU A 98 -5.50 -4.15 1.23
C LEU A 98 -5.55 -2.62 1.20
N LEU A 99 -4.72 -1.96 1.99
CA LEU A 99 -4.51 -0.52 1.97
C LEU A 99 -3.09 -0.23 1.50
N VAL A 100 -2.93 0.70 0.55
CA VAL A 100 -1.63 1.20 0.07
C VAL A 100 -1.67 2.73 0.08
N ASP A 101 -0.79 3.39 0.83
CA ASP A 101 -0.83 4.85 1.09
C ASP A 101 -0.18 5.73 0.02
N ASP A 102 0.79 5.26 -0.74
CA ASP A 102 1.33 6.01 -1.88
C ASP A 102 2.05 5.05 -2.83
N LEU A 103 1.35 4.63 -3.88
CA LEU A 103 1.91 3.66 -4.84
C LEU A 103 3.09 4.24 -5.63
N GLY A 104 3.14 5.57 -5.82
CA GLY A 104 4.21 6.25 -6.58
C GLY A 104 5.59 6.06 -5.93
N VAL A 105 5.65 5.83 -4.62
CA VAL A 105 6.89 5.53 -3.90
C VAL A 105 7.59 4.29 -4.47
N LEU A 106 6.85 3.30 -5.00
CA LEU A 106 7.48 2.13 -5.62
C LEU A 106 8.29 2.50 -6.87
N LEU A 107 7.80 3.45 -7.68
CA LEU A 107 8.52 3.99 -8.83
C LEU A 107 9.78 4.73 -8.38
N SER A 108 9.67 5.57 -7.34
CA SER A 108 10.83 6.26 -6.75
C SER A 108 11.89 5.32 -6.18
N LEU A 109 11.50 4.11 -5.77
CA LEU A 109 12.40 3.05 -5.31
C LEU A 109 12.97 2.18 -6.45
N GLY A 110 12.69 2.52 -7.70
CA GLY A 110 13.24 1.87 -8.89
C GLY A 110 12.40 0.72 -9.46
N ALA A 111 11.16 0.53 -8.99
CA ALA A 111 10.24 -0.40 -9.65
C ALA A 111 9.79 0.18 -10.99
N THR A 112 9.70 -0.66 -12.01
CA THR A 112 9.15 -0.22 -13.31
C THR A 112 7.63 -0.06 -13.23
N PRO A 113 7.02 0.81 -14.06
CA PRO A 113 5.56 0.94 -14.13
C PRO A 113 4.85 -0.40 -14.38
N VAL A 114 5.41 -1.24 -15.26
CA VAL A 114 4.87 -2.57 -15.55
C VAL A 114 4.87 -3.45 -14.30
N ALA A 115 5.95 -3.46 -13.51
CA ALA A 115 6.02 -4.24 -12.28
C ALA A 115 5.01 -3.76 -11.23
N VAL A 116 4.77 -2.45 -11.13
CA VAL A 116 3.74 -1.85 -10.27
C VAL A 116 2.34 -2.26 -10.71
N LEU A 117 2.04 -2.21 -12.00
CA LEU A 117 0.76 -2.63 -12.54
C LEU A 117 0.52 -4.13 -12.40
N ASP A 118 1.55 -4.96 -12.60
CA ASP A 118 1.49 -6.40 -12.34
C ASP A 118 1.19 -6.69 -10.87
N PHE A 119 1.85 -5.98 -9.95
CA PHE A 119 1.58 -6.09 -8.50
C PHE A 119 0.10 -5.81 -8.18
N ILE A 120 -0.43 -4.69 -8.67
CA ILE A 120 -1.85 -4.33 -8.45
C ILE A 120 -2.77 -5.35 -9.10
N HIS A 121 -2.46 -5.83 -10.30
CA HIS A 121 -3.22 -6.86 -10.98
C HIS A 121 -3.31 -8.15 -10.14
N TYR A 122 -2.17 -8.67 -9.66
CA TYR A 122 -2.13 -9.87 -8.83
C TYR A 122 -2.83 -9.68 -7.48
N CYS A 123 -2.67 -8.50 -6.86
CA CYS A 123 -3.42 -8.14 -5.67
C CYS A 123 -4.92 -8.16 -5.94
N ARG A 124 -5.42 -7.56 -7.03
CA ARG A 124 -6.85 -7.55 -7.38
C ARG A 124 -7.40 -8.94 -7.65
N ALA A 125 -6.67 -9.75 -8.40
CA ALA A 125 -7.03 -11.14 -8.68
C ALA A 125 -7.13 -11.96 -7.37
N THR A 126 -6.26 -11.71 -6.41
CA THR A 126 -6.25 -12.46 -5.13
C THR A 126 -7.30 -11.91 -4.16
N VAL A 127 -7.24 -10.61 -3.85
CA VAL A 127 -8.06 -9.99 -2.82
C VAL A 127 -9.51 -9.87 -3.27
N CYS A 128 -9.78 -9.30 -4.43
CA CYS A 128 -11.15 -9.07 -4.89
C CYS A 128 -11.80 -10.36 -5.39
N SER A 129 -11.12 -11.13 -6.24
CA SER A 129 -11.73 -12.31 -6.88
C SER A 129 -11.75 -13.56 -5.98
N GLN A 130 -10.64 -13.89 -5.32
CA GLN A 130 -10.55 -15.12 -4.50
C GLN A 130 -11.04 -14.88 -3.07
N LEU A 131 -10.57 -13.81 -2.41
CA LEU A 131 -10.87 -13.55 -1.00
C LEU A 131 -12.15 -12.73 -0.77
N LYS A 132 -12.78 -12.23 -1.84
CA LYS A 132 -13.99 -11.36 -1.79
C LYS A 132 -13.77 -10.13 -0.90
N GLY A 133 -12.56 -9.58 -0.95
CA GLY A 133 -12.12 -8.40 -0.25
C GLY A 133 -12.09 -7.14 -1.12
N ASN A 134 -11.48 -6.08 -0.61
CA ASN A 134 -11.33 -4.81 -1.30
C ASN A 134 -9.87 -4.33 -1.27
N ILE A 135 -9.53 -3.49 -2.24
CA ILE A 135 -8.23 -2.82 -2.31
C ILE A 135 -8.50 -1.32 -2.33
N VAL A 136 -7.75 -0.57 -1.53
CA VAL A 136 -7.70 0.88 -1.57
C VAL A 136 -6.25 1.28 -1.78
N VAL A 137 -6.02 2.11 -2.79
CA VAL A 137 -4.70 2.59 -3.18
C VAL A 137 -4.79 4.11 -3.28
N LEU A 138 -3.83 4.79 -2.65
CA LEU A 138 -3.58 6.20 -2.90
C LEU A 138 -2.40 6.31 -3.88
N VAL A 139 -2.56 7.21 -4.85
CA VAL A 139 -1.53 7.60 -5.81
C VAL A 139 -1.64 9.10 -5.99
N HIS A 140 -0.50 9.78 -6.08
CA HIS A 140 -0.47 11.21 -6.37
C HIS A 140 -0.45 11.42 -7.88
N SER A 141 -1.37 12.26 -8.35
CA SER A 141 -1.38 12.81 -9.71
C SER A 141 -1.00 14.28 -9.62
N ASN A 142 -0.17 14.75 -10.55
CA ASN A 142 0.13 16.16 -10.70
C ASN A 142 -0.01 16.52 -12.18
N GLU A 143 -0.97 17.39 -12.52
CA GLU A 143 -1.23 17.77 -13.92
C GLU A 143 -0.03 18.50 -14.55
N ASP A 144 0.84 19.10 -13.73
CA ASP A 144 2.05 19.79 -14.17
C ASP A 144 3.31 18.91 -14.16
N SER A 145 3.21 17.59 -13.87
CA SER A 145 4.39 16.72 -13.83
C SER A 145 4.75 16.16 -15.20
N GLU A 146 6.05 16.17 -15.54
CA GLU A 146 6.60 15.46 -16.70
C GLU A 146 6.91 13.98 -16.40
N ASP A 147 6.29 13.40 -15.35
CA ASP A 147 6.53 12.03 -14.91
C ASP A 147 5.63 11.05 -15.69
N GLU A 148 6.05 10.72 -16.91
CA GLU A 148 5.34 9.79 -17.81
C GLU A 148 5.12 8.41 -17.18
N GLU A 149 6.04 7.96 -16.32
CA GLU A 149 5.97 6.67 -15.63
C GLU A 149 4.84 6.66 -14.60
N ASN A 150 4.74 7.70 -13.78
CA ASN A 150 3.66 7.86 -12.81
C ASN A 150 2.31 8.09 -13.51
N GLU A 151 2.27 8.91 -14.56
CA GLU A 151 1.06 9.11 -15.37
C GLU A 151 0.52 7.80 -15.94
N LEU A 152 1.39 6.92 -16.43
CA LEU A 152 1.00 5.61 -16.92
C LEU A 152 0.36 4.75 -15.81
N VAL A 153 0.91 4.79 -14.60
CA VAL A 153 0.34 4.08 -13.44
C VAL A 153 -1.02 4.66 -13.06
N VAL A 154 -1.14 5.99 -12.92
CA VAL A 154 -2.39 6.69 -12.58
C VAL A 154 -3.47 6.37 -13.61
N ASN A 155 -3.18 6.53 -14.90
CA ASN A 155 -4.15 6.27 -15.98
C ASN A 155 -4.62 4.81 -15.97
N SER A 156 -3.71 3.86 -15.77
CA SER A 156 -4.08 2.44 -15.68
C SER A 156 -4.95 2.14 -14.46
N LEU A 157 -4.66 2.75 -13.30
CA LEU A 157 -5.48 2.62 -12.10
C LEU A 157 -6.88 3.21 -12.30
N CYS A 158 -7.00 4.37 -12.97
CA CYS A 158 -8.30 4.96 -13.30
C CYS A 158 -9.15 4.03 -14.17
N HIS A 159 -8.56 3.33 -15.13
CA HIS A 159 -9.29 2.37 -15.96
C HIS A 159 -9.71 1.09 -15.24
N HIS A 160 -9.00 0.70 -14.19
CA HIS A 160 -9.23 -0.56 -13.48
C HIS A 160 -9.97 -0.42 -12.14
N SER A 161 -10.16 0.81 -11.66
CA SER A 161 -10.83 1.09 -10.39
C SER A 161 -12.36 1.06 -10.53
N ASP A 162 -13.03 0.43 -9.57
CA ASP A 162 -14.50 0.45 -9.47
C ASP A 162 -15.02 1.80 -8.94
N LEU A 163 -14.20 2.51 -8.15
CA LEU A 163 -14.48 3.83 -7.59
C LEU A 163 -13.18 4.62 -7.53
N ILE A 164 -13.24 5.87 -7.97
CA ILE A 164 -12.13 6.83 -7.90
C ILE A 164 -12.59 7.98 -7.00
N LEU A 165 -11.78 8.30 -6.00
CA LEU A 165 -11.93 9.51 -5.20
C LEU A 165 -10.77 10.42 -5.58
N TRP A 166 -11.07 11.49 -6.31
CA TRP A 166 -10.09 12.50 -6.66
C TRP A 166 -10.04 13.52 -5.53
N VAL A 167 -8.86 14.02 -5.16
CA VAL A 167 -8.76 15.05 -4.12
C VAL A 167 -7.84 16.13 -4.65
N GLU A 168 -8.34 17.35 -4.76
CA GLU A 168 -7.59 18.48 -5.31
C GLU A 168 -7.78 19.76 -4.49
N GLY A 169 -6.80 20.65 -4.57
CA GLY A 169 -6.91 21.99 -3.99
C GLY A 169 -7.86 22.86 -4.81
N LEU A 170 -8.40 23.92 -4.21
CA LEU A 170 -9.26 24.85 -4.94
C LEU A 170 -8.47 25.57 -6.05
N ALA A 171 -9.03 25.61 -7.26
CA ALA A 171 -8.45 26.32 -8.40
C ALA A 171 -8.20 27.83 -8.14
N THR A 172 -8.91 28.42 -7.18
CA THR A 172 -8.77 29.84 -6.79
C THR A 172 -7.68 30.08 -5.73
N GLY A 173 -7.03 29.02 -5.25
CA GLY A 173 -6.00 29.07 -4.21
C GLY A 173 -6.54 28.79 -2.80
N PHE A 174 -5.76 29.16 -1.80
CA PHE A 174 -6.02 28.79 -0.40
C PHE A 174 -7.26 29.49 0.18
N CYS A 175 -8.17 28.70 0.76
CA CYS A 175 -9.23 29.19 1.63
C CYS A 175 -9.04 28.63 3.05
N LYS A 176 -9.27 29.46 4.07
CA LYS A 176 -9.10 29.04 5.47
C LYS A 176 -10.11 27.95 5.88
N ASP A 177 -11.31 28.01 5.32
CA ASP A 177 -12.42 27.17 5.73
C ASP A 177 -12.66 25.99 4.76
N VAL A 178 -12.13 26.08 3.54
CA VAL A 178 -12.28 25.06 2.49
C VAL A 178 -10.89 24.66 2.00
N HIS A 179 -10.51 23.40 2.21
CA HIS A 179 -9.16 22.91 1.92
C HIS A 179 -9.01 22.41 0.48
N GLY A 180 -10.10 22.03 -0.17
CA GLY A 180 -10.12 21.41 -1.49
C GLY A 180 -11.48 20.81 -1.81
N GLU A 181 -11.51 20.01 -2.86
CA GLU A 181 -12.69 19.26 -3.31
C GLU A 181 -12.38 17.75 -3.42
N VAL A 182 -13.44 16.94 -3.36
CA VAL A 182 -13.42 15.47 -3.46
C VAL A 182 -14.52 15.00 -4.41
#